data_AF-A0A1B9N5A8-F1
#
_entry.id   AF-A0A1B9N5A8-F1
#
_cell.length_a   1.000
_cell.length_b   1.000
_cell.length_c   1.000
_cell.angle_alpha   90.00
_cell.angle_beta   90.00
_cell.angle_gamma   90.00
#
_symmetry.space_group_name_H-M   'P 1'
#
loop_
_entity.id
_entity.type
_entity.pdbx_description
1 polymer ?
#
loop_
_entity_poly.entity_id
_entity_poly.type
_entity_poly.pdbx_seq_one_letter_code
_entity_poly.pdbx_strand_id
1 'polypeptide(L)'
;MYESQNLTDKQIYNYAEELAGQPLTKVKDGVYTTRLPDGTNITLRNVSHSDTGARWTIDIKNNPALTKLYRGLRTGAEIKFR
;
A
#
# COMPACT_ATOMS: atom_id res chain seq x y z
N MET A 1 2.89 -18.71 6.96
CA MET A 1 2.37 -17.34 6.93
C MET A 1 3.55 -16.41 7.17
N TYR A 2 3.74 -15.34 6.39
CA TYR A 2 4.80 -14.37 6.66
C TYR A 2 4.36 -13.53 7.87
N GLU A 3 5.12 -13.58 8.96
CA GLU A 3 4.82 -12.87 10.21
C GLU A 3 5.07 -11.37 10.02
N SER A 4 4.13 -10.64 9.41
CA SER A 4 4.21 -9.17 9.27
C SER A 4 4.40 -8.46 10.62
N GLN A 5 4.07 -9.14 11.72
CA GLN A 5 4.15 -8.62 13.08
C GLN A 5 5.57 -8.19 13.46
N ASN A 6 6.58 -8.86 12.89
CA ASN A 6 8.00 -8.60 13.18
C ASN A 6 8.60 -7.50 12.31
N LEU A 7 7.86 -6.97 11.33
CA LEU A 7 8.34 -5.85 10.53
C LEU A 7 8.21 -4.54 11.31
N THR A 8 9.31 -3.82 11.37
CA THR A 8 9.34 -2.43 11.84
C THR A 8 8.62 -1.51 10.83
N ASP A 9 8.12 -0.37 11.31
CA ASP A 9 7.51 0.66 10.45
C ASP A 9 8.43 1.08 9.30
N LYS A 10 9.74 1.17 9.55
CA LYS A 10 10.74 1.48 8.52
C LYS A 10 10.86 0.39 7.46
N GLN A 11 10.78 -0.89 7.84
CA GLN A 11 10.80 -1.99 6.85
C GLN A 11 9.53 -1.98 5.99
N ILE A 12 8.37 -1.70 6.60
CA ILE A 12 7.11 -1.58 5.87
C ILE A 12 7.15 -0.40 4.89
N TYR A 13 7.70 0.73 5.34
CA TYR A 13 7.91 1.91 4.50
C TYR A 13 8.82 1.60 3.30
N ASN A 14 10.00 1.00 3.55
CA ASN A 14 10.94 0.63 2.50
C ASN A 14 10.32 -0.34 1.49
N TYR A 15 9.55 -1.32 1.97
CA TYR A 15 8.84 -2.26 1.11
C TYR A 15 7.82 -1.55 0.21
N ALA A 16 7.13 -0.52 0.71
CA ALA A 16 6.20 0.26 -0.10
C ALA A 16 6.91 1.06 -1.21
N GLU A 17 8.11 1.59 -0.94
CA GLU A 17 8.95 2.25 -1.96
C GLU A 17 9.49 1.26 -2.99
N GLU A 18 9.92 0.07 -2.54
CA GLU A 18 10.38 -1.01 -3.43
C GLU A 18 9.25 -1.46 -4.37
N LEU A 19 8.04 -1.67 -3.82
CA LEU A 19 6.85 -2.00 -4.60
C LEU A 19 6.50 -0.92 -5.63
N ALA A 20 6.69 0.35 -5.27
CA ALA A 20 6.44 1.47 -6.16
C ALA A 20 7.54 1.70 -7.20
N GLY A 21 8.75 1.16 -6.97
CA GLY A 21 9.93 1.44 -7.78
C GLY A 21 10.41 2.91 -7.69
N GLN A 22 9.88 3.69 -6.75
CA GLN A 22 10.21 5.10 -6.55
C GLN A 22 9.84 5.57 -5.14
N PRO A 23 10.45 6.67 -4.63
CA PRO A 23 10.14 7.20 -3.31
C PRO A 23 8.67 7.60 -3.14
N LEU A 24 8.15 7.42 -1.92
CA LEU A 24 6.82 7.92 -1.55
C LEU A 24 6.92 9.36 -1.06
N THR A 25 5.92 10.17 -1.39
CA THR A 25 5.79 11.54 -0.87
C THR A 25 4.86 11.54 0.34
N LYS A 26 5.31 12.11 1.46
CA LYS A 26 4.47 12.31 2.65
C LYS A 26 3.37 13.33 2.34
N VAL A 27 2.11 12.93 2.51
CA VAL A 27 0.94 13.82 2.34
C VAL A 27 0.49 14.37 3.69
N LYS A 28 0.52 13.51 4.72
CA LYS A 28 0.26 13.85 6.13
C LYS A 28 0.88 12.79 7.03
N ASP A 29 0.88 13.01 8.33
CA ASP A 29 1.35 12.01 9.29
C ASP A 29 0.64 10.67 9.08
N GLY A 30 1.45 9.61 8.95
CA GLY A 30 0.95 8.27 8.69
C GLY A 30 0.40 8.05 7.27
N VAL A 31 0.56 8.97 6.31
CA VAL A 31 0.11 8.76 4.92
C VAL A 31 1.15 9.22 3.91
N TYR A 32 1.60 8.29 3.10
CA TYR A 32 2.63 8.47 2.06
C TYR A 32 2.11 7.93 0.75
N THR A 33 2.36 8.62 -0.36
CA THR A 33 1.79 8.22 -1.64
C THR A 33 2.72 8.52 -2.80
N THR A 34 2.51 7.79 -3.90
CA THR A 34 3.08 8.14 -5.19
C THR A 34 2.13 7.75 -6.32
N ARG A 35 2.28 8.40 -7.49
CA ARG A 35 1.52 8.10 -8.69
C ARG A 35 2.47 7.68 -9.80
N LEU A 36 2.25 6.50 -10.36
CA LEU A 36 3.05 5.95 -11.44
C LEU A 36 2.56 6.47 -12.80
N PRO A 37 3.40 6.43 -13.86
CA PRO A 37 3.03 6.88 -15.20
C PRO A 37 1.81 6.18 -15.81
N ASP A 38 1.56 4.93 -15.43
CA ASP A 38 0.40 4.14 -15.88
C ASP A 38 -0.91 4.53 -15.18
N GLY A 39 -0.86 5.51 -14.27
CA GLY A 39 -2.00 5.98 -13.48
C GLY A 39 -2.20 5.25 -12.16
N THR A 40 -1.39 4.23 -11.85
CA THR A 40 -1.43 3.53 -10.57
C THR A 40 -1.12 4.50 -9.42
N ASN A 41 -1.97 4.51 -8.40
CA ASN A 41 -1.69 5.18 -7.14
C ASN A 41 -1.29 4.13 -6.11
N ILE A 42 -0.13 4.31 -5.48
CA ILE A 42 0.32 3.52 -4.34
C ILE A 42 0.29 4.42 -3.11
N THR A 43 -0.45 4.01 -2.08
CA THR A 43 -0.56 4.75 -0.82
C THR A 43 -0.23 3.84 0.35
N LEU A 44 0.79 4.19 1.11
CA LEU A 44 1.06 3.61 2.42
C LEU A 44 0.36 4.44 3.49
N ARG A 45 -0.53 3.81 4.27
CA ARG A 45 -1.27 4.47 5.35
C ARG A 45 -1.24 3.70 6.66
N ASN A 46 -0.97 4.41 7.75
CA ASN A 46 -1.22 3.96 9.11
C ASN A 46 -2.68 4.29 9.41
N VAL A 47 -3.56 3.32 9.24
CA VAL A 47 -4.98 3.45 9.60
C VAL A 47 -5.17 2.83 10.97
N SER A 48 -5.08 3.67 11.99
CA SER A 48 -5.39 3.33 13.38
C SER A 48 -6.87 2.99 13.65
N HIS A 49 -7.66 2.65 12.62
CA HIS A 49 -9.13 2.57 12.70
C HIS A 49 -9.77 1.45 11.86
N SER A 50 -9.05 0.37 11.53
CA SER A 50 -9.67 -0.78 10.87
C SER A 50 -10.01 -1.90 11.85
N ASP A 51 -11.21 -2.48 11.74
CA ASP A 51 -11.63 -3.74 12.41
C ASP A 51 -10.69 -4.94 12.11
N THR A 52 -9.72 -4.75 11.21
CA THR A 52 -8.80 -5.78 10.72
C THR A 52 -7.47 -5.85 11.47
N GLY A 53 -7.20 -4.93 12.42
CA GLY A 53 -6.01 -4.95 13.27
C GLY A 53 -4.69 -4.63 12.56
N ALA A 54 -4.74 -4.06 11.35
CA ALA A 54 -3.55 -3.69 10.60
C ALA A 54 -2.93 -2.38 11.11
N ARG A 55 -1.62 -2.38 11.39
CA ARG A 55 -0.84 -1.17 11.73
C ARG A 55 -0.56 -0.29 10.51
N TRP A 56 -0.36 -0.93 9.36
CA TRP A 56 -0.11 -0.26 8.07
C TRP A 56 -0.84 -0.99 6.95
N THR A 57 -1.31 -0.23 5.97
CA THR A 57 -1.91 -0.76 4.73
C THR A 57 -1.26 -0.09 3.53
N ILE A 58 -0.88 -0.88 2.53
CA ILE A 58 -0.53 -0.38 1.19
C ILE A 58 -1.77 -0.56 0.30
N ASP A 59 -2.33 0.55 -0.18
CA ASP A 59 -3.37 0.55 -1.19
C ASP A 59 -2.72 0.66 -2.58
N ILE A 60 -3.15 -0.19 -3.51
CA ILE A 60 -2.78 -0.12 -4.93
C ILE A 60 -4.05 0.12 -5.72
N LYS A 61 -4.24 1.34 -6.23
CA LYS A 61 -5.47 1.76 -6.94
C LYS A 61 -5.17 2.16 -8.37
N ASN A 62 -6.20 2.08 -9.23
CA ASN A 62 -6.15 2.46 -10.64
C ASN A 62 -5.06 1.72 -11.45
N ASN A 63 -4.63 0.54 -11.00
CA ASN A 63 -3.64 -0.25 -11.74
C ASN A 63 -4.30 -0.95 -12.95
N PRO A 64 -3.85 -0.68 -14.19
CA PRO A 64 -4.46 -1.28 -15.38
C PRO A 64 -4.30 -2.80 -15.45
N ALA A 65 -3.22 -3.36 -14.90
CA ALA A 65 -2.98 -4.81 -14.89
C ALA A 65 -3.93 -5.52 -13.92
N LEU A 66 -4.11 -5.00 -12.70
CA LEU A 66 -5.07 -5.56 -11.73
C LEU A 66 -6.51 -5.52 -12.26
N THR A 67 -6.88 -4.39 -12.91
CA THR A 67 -8.19 -4.20 -13.52
C THR A 67 -8.48 -5.21 -14.63
N LYS A 68 -7.44 -5.62 -15.39
CA LYS A 68 -7.53 -6.64 -16.44
C LYS A 68 -7.53 -8.06 -15.88
N LEU A 69 -6.82 -8.30 -14.78
CA LEU A 69 -6.65 -9.64 -14.19
C LEU A 69 -7.94 -10.17 -13.55
N TYR A 70 -8.62 -9.36 -12.74
CA TYR A 70 -9.81 -9.81 -12.01
C TYR A 70 -10.79 -8.67 -11.79
N ARG A 71 -12.08 -8.90 -12.05
CA ARG A 71 -13.13 -7.87 -11.88
C ARG A 71 -13.20 -7.34 -10.45
N GLY A 72 -12.94 -8.18 -9.44
CA GLY A 72 -12.94 -7.74 -8.03
C GLY A 72 -11.75 -6.86 -7.65
N LEU A 73 -10.72 -6.74 -8.49
CA LEU A 73 -9.58 -5.84 -8.26
C LEU A 73 -9.72 -4.49 -8.97
N ARG A 74 -10.87 -4.20 -9.57
CA ARG A 74 -11.16 -2.89 -10.20
C ARG A 74 -11.06 -1.73 -9.22
N THR A 75 -11.38 -1.97 -7.95
CA THR A 75 -11.28 -0.98 -6.86
C THR A 75 -9.87 -0.87 -6.28
N GLY A 76 -8.95 -1.75 -6.70
CA GLY A 76 -7.59 -1.86 -6.20
C GLY A 76 -7.33 -3.12 -5.38
N ALA A 77 -6.11 -3.22 -4.87
CA ALA A 77 -5.66 -4.24 -3.91
C ALA A 77 -5.17 -3.58 -2.62
N GLU A 78 -5.24 -4.31 -1.51
CA GLU A 78 -4.69 -3.89 -0.22
C GLU A 78 -3.68 -4.93 0.28
N ILE A 79 -2.53 -4.47 0.77
CA ILE A 79 -1.57 -5.30 1.53
C ILE A 79 -1.58 -4.80 2.97
N LYS A 80 -1.97 -5.67 3.90
CA LYS A 80 -2.13 -5.33 5.32
C LYS A 80 -0.99 -5.91 6.15
N PHE A 81 -0.37 -5.05 6.95
CA PHE A 81 0.62 -5.42 7.95
C PHE A 81 -0.05 -5.36 9.31
N ARG A 82 -0.15 -6.50 9.99
CA ARG A 82 -0.60 -6.64 11.38
C ARG A 82 0.61 -6.69 12.29
#